data_AF-A0A8C1W0I0-F1
#
_entry.id   AF-A0A8C1W0I0-F1
#
_cell.length_a   1.000
_cell.length_b   1.000
_cell.length_c   1.000
_cell.angle_alpha   90.00
_cell.angle_beta   90.00
_cell.angle_gamma   90.00
#
_symmetry.space_group_name_H-M   'P 1'
#
loop_
_entity.id
_entity.type
_entity.pdbx_description
1 polymer ?
#
loop_
_entity_poly.entity_id
_entity_poly.type
_entity_poly.pdbx_seq_one_letter_code
_entity_poly.pdbx_strand_id
1 'polypeptide(L)'
;QLRQLTPLALAFAALGCFVGRHPCVFILSTLCVAAVLGAGFMFLKEMKANDIEDQFTPVNGPAKMERAIVVENFPQSEEFSQLRLASEGTYASLIITDLHGKNILTEAAFKDIIELDKQVKTPK
;
A
#
# COMPACT_ATOMS: atom_id res chain seq x y z
N GLN A 1 36.76 -41.39 22.60
CA GLN A 1 36.62 -40.76 21.27
C GLN A 1 36.11 -39.31 21.28
N LEU A 2 36.07 -38.60 22.43
CA LEU A 2 35.56 -37.21 22.51
C LEU A 2 36.64 -36.11 22.33
N ARG A 3 37.85 -36.46 21.87
CA ARG A 3 39.04 -35.58 21.98
C ARG A 3 39.32 -34.68 20.76
N GLN A 4 38.41 -34.59 19.79
CA GLN A 4 38.57 -33.72 18.60
C GLN A 4 37.30 -32.95 18.18
N LEU A 5 36.39 -32.63 19.10
CA LEU A 5 35.27 -31.73 18.76
C LEU A 5 35.70 -30.27 18.87
N THR A 6 35.34 -29.47 17.87
CA THR A 6 35.53 -28.01 17.90
C THR A 6 34.73 -27.40 19.06
N PRO A 7 35.20 -26.29 19.66
CA PRO A 7 34.54 -25.67 20.81
C PRO A 7 33.07 -25.29 20.53
N LEU A 8 32.74 -24.98 19.28
CA LEU A 8 31.38 -24.71 18.82
C LEU A 8 30.47 -25.94 18.92
N ALA A 9 30.97 -27.13 18.55
CA ALA A 9 30.20 -28.36 18.62
C ALA A 9 29.89 -28.75 20.07
N LEU A 10 30.83 -28.50 20.99
CA LEU A 10 30.62 -28.67 22.43
C LEU A 10 29.56 -27.70 22.97
N ALA A 11 29.59 -26.44 22.53
CA ALA A 11 28.60 -25.44 22.93
C ALA A 11 27.18 -25.82 22.47
N PHE A 12 27.02 -26.25 21.21
CA PHE A 12 25.72 -26.71 20.70
C PHE A 12 25.25 -28.00 21.37
N ALA A 13 26.16 -28.93 21.70
CA ALA A 13 25.82 -30.13 22.45
C ALA A 13 25.32 -29.79 23.87
N ALA A 14 25.97 -28.84 24.55
CA ALA A 14 25.55 -28.36 25.86
C ALA A 14 24.18 -27.65 25.79
N LEU A 15 23.99 -26.77 24.80
CA LEU A 15 22.72 -26.09 24.56
C LEU A 15 21.59 -27.09 24.24
N GLY A 16 21.85 -28.06 23.35
CA GLY A 16 20.89 -29.10 23.00
C GLY A 16 20.53 -29.98 24.20
N CYS A 17 21.49 -30.32 25.06
CA CYS A 17 21.24 -31.03 26.31
C CYS A 17 20.37 -30.21 27.27
N PHE A 18 20.62 -28.90 27.37
CA PHE A 18 19.82 -28.00 28.20
C PHE A 18 18.38 -27.86 27.68
N VAL A 19 18.20 -27.67 26.37
CA VAL A 19 16.88 -27.60 25.72
C VAL A 19 16.14 -28.93 25.86
N GLY A 20 16.83 -30.05 25.65
CA GLY A 20 16.27 -31.41 25.79
C GLY A 20 15.86 -31.77 27.21
N ARG A 21 16.45 -31.13 28.24
CA ARG A 21 16.04 -31.27 29.64
C ARG A 21 14.73 -30.54 29.95
N HIS A 22 14.40 -29.49 29.20
CA HIS A 22 13.24 -28.62 29.44
C HIS A 22 12.36 -28.42 28.19
N PRO A 23 11.92 -29.49 27.50
CA PRO A 23 11.29 -29.40 26.19
C PRO A 23 10.01 -28.55 26.20
N CYS A 24 9.14 -28.75 27.20
CA CYS A 24 7.88 -28.01 27.30
C CYS A 24 8.08 -26.49 27.48
N VAL A 25 9.10 -26.09 28.23
CA VAL A 25 9.38 -24.66 28.49
C VAL A 25 9.81 -23.96 27.20
N PHE A 26 10.68 -24.59 26.41
CA PHE A 26 11.13 -24.04 25.13
C PHE A 26 10.03 -24.04 24.05
N ILE A 27 9.17 -25.05 24.02
CA ILE A 27 8.03 -25.09 23.08
C ILE A 27 7.01 -24.00 23.44
N LEU A 28 6.66 -23.87 24.72
CA LEU A 28 5.71 -22.85 25.14
C LEU A 28 6.28 -21.44 24.99
N SER A 29 7.55 -21.22 25.33
CA SER A 29 8.17 -19.89 25.18
C SER A 29 8.26 -19.45 23.72
N THR A 30 8.64 -20.35 22.81
CA THR A 30 8.68 -20.05 21.37
C THR A 30 7.30 -19.75 20.81
N LEU A 31 6.28 -20.51 21.22
CA LEU A 31 4.89 -20.25 20.83
C LEU A 31 4.38 -18.90 21.39
N CYS A 32 4.67 -18.60 22.65
CA CYS A 32 4.30 -17.32 23.27
C CYS A 32 4.96 -16.14 22.55
N VAL A 33 6.27 -16.22 22.25
CA VAL A 33 6.98 -15.17 21.51
C VAL A 33 6.38 -14.99 20.12
N ALA A 34 6.12 -16.08 19.40
CA ALA A 34 5.48 -16.03 18.09
C ALA A 34 4.07 -15.41 18.16
N ALA A 35 3.27 -15.74 19.18
CA ALA A 35 1.94 -15.18 19.38
C ALA A 35 1.98 -13.68 19.72
N VAL A 36 2.90 -13.25 20.58
CA VAL A 36 3.06 -11.83 20.95
C VAL A 36 3.50 -11.01 19.73
N LEU A 37 4.50 -11.48 18.98
CA LEU A 37 4.93 -10.82 17.73
C LEU A 37 3.82 -10.86 16.67
N GLY A 38 3.12 -11.99 16.56
CA GLY A 38 1.99 -12.20 15.65
C GLY A 38 0.79 -11.29 15.96
N ALA A 39 0.50 -11.03 17.24
CA ALA A 39 -0.56 -10.11 17.65
C ALA A 39 -0.32 -8.68 17.14
N GLY A 40 0.94 -8.28 16.92
CA GLY A 40 1.31 -7.02 16.29
C GLY A 40 0.72 -6.84 14.89
N PHE A 41 0.43 -7.94 14.17
CA PHE A 41 -0.20 -7.88 12.84
C PHE A 41 -1.66 -7.38 12.87
N MET A 42 -2.32 -7.36 14.04
CA MET A 42 -3.65 -6.74 14.16
C MET A 42 -3.61 -5.23 13.89
N PHE A 43 -2.47 -4.57 14.15
CA PHE A 43 -2.27 -3.14 13.87
C PHE A 43 -1.96 -2.83 12.40
N LEU A 44 -1.66 -3.82 11.57
CA LEU A 44 -1.36 -3.59 10.15
C LEU A 44 -2.59 -3.18 9.33
N LYS A 45 -3.81 -3.51 9.78
CA LYS A 45 -5.03 -3.13 9.06
C LYS A 45 -5.22 -1.61 9.00
N GLU A 46 -4.68 -0.88 9.97
CA GLU A 46 -4.70 0.58 10.02
C GLU A 46 -3.59 1.21 9.15
N MET A 47 -2.57 0.43 8.77
CA MET A 47 -1.41 0.87 7.99
C MET A 47 -1.48 0.39 6.54
N LYS A 48 -2.67 0.36 5.95
CA LYS A 48 -2.81 0.07 4.52
C LYS A 48 -2.24 1.26 3.74
N ALA A 49 -0.93 1.22 3.43
CA ALA A 49 -0.27 2.14 2.53
C ALA A 49 -0.85 1.93 1.13
N ASN A 50 -2.02 2.53 0.89
CA ASN A 50 -2.74 2.47 -0.37
C ASN A 50 -2.38 3.66 -1.28
N ASP A 51 -1.58 4.59 -0.77
CA ASP A 51 -1.05 5.69 -1.55
C ASP A 51 0.08 5.16 -2.44
N ILE A 52 -0.13 5.24 -3.75
CA ILE A 52 0.84 4.82 -4.77
C ILE A 52 2.03 5.78 -4.74
N GLU A 53 1.79 7.08 -4.53
CA GLU A 53 2.85 8.07 -4.46
C GLU A 53 3.82 7.74 -3.32
N ASP A 54 3.33 7.36 -2.13
CA ASP A 54 4.18 6.98 -1.00
C ASP A 54 4.95 5.66 -1.18
N GLN A 55 4.43 4.74 -1.99
CA GLN A 55 5.10 3.47 -2.28
C GLN A 55 6.22 3.60 -3.33
N PHE A 56 6.07 4.54 -4.26
CA PHE A 56 6.96 4.65 -5.41
C PHE A 56 7.83 5.91 -5.41
N THR A 57 7.61 6.84 -4.47
CA THR A 57 8.40 8.07 -4.37
C THR A 57 8.98 8.27 -2.96
N PRO A 58 10.19 8.84 -2.84
CA PRO A 58 10.78 9.13 -1.54
C PRO A 58 9.92 10.07 -0.71
N VAL A 59 9.80 9.80 0.59
CA VAL A 59 8.98 10.58 1.55
C VAL A 59 9.33 12.08 1.52
N ASN A 60 10.61 12.42 1.44
CA ASN A 60 11.11 13.80 1.40
C ASN A 60 11.79 14.13 0.06
N GLY A 61 11.21 13.65 -1.05
CA GLY A 61 11.70 13.99 -2.37
C GLY A 61 11.61 15.51 -2.63
N PRO A 62 12.57 16.13 -3.35
CA PRO A 62 12.50 17.55 -3.70
C PRO A 62 11.16 17.96 -4.32
N ALA A 63 10.58 17.10 -5.16
CA ALA A 63 9.26 17.33 -5.76
C ALA A 63 8.13 17.45 -4.72
N LYS A 64 8.16 16.68 -3.63
CA LYS A 64 7.17 16.76 -2.53
C LYS A 64 7.34 18.05 -1.73
N MET A 65 8.57 18.51 -1.52
CA MET A 65 8.84 19.79 -0.84
C MET A 65 8.36 20.98 -1.66
N GLU A 66 8.69 21.03 -2.95
CA GLU A 66 8.20 22.08 -3.87
C GLU A 66 6.67 22.08 -3.96
N ARG A 67 6.04 20.89 -4.01
CA ARG A 67 4.58 20.77 -3.97
C ARG A 67 3.99 21.35 -2.68
N ALA A 68 4.61 21.14 -1.53
CA ALA A 68 4.12 21.70 -0.27
C ALA A 68 4.08 23.24 -0.33
N ILE A 69 5.12 23.86 -0.91
CA ILE A 69 5.17 25.31 -1.15
C ILE A 69 4.04 25.76 -2.09
N VAL A 70 3.80 25.02 -3.17
CA VAL A 70 2.71 25.34 -4.11
C VAL A 70 1.34 25.24 -3.44
N VAL A 71 1.08 24.19 -2.66
CA VAL A 71 -0.20 24.00 -1.96
C VAL A 71 -0.43 25.08 -0.91
N GLU A 72 0.62 25.49 -0.19
CA GLU A 72 0.55 26.56 0.82
C GLU A 72 0.24 27.93 0.18
N ASN A 73 0.88 28.25 -0.95
CA ASN A 73 0.75 29.57 -1.60
C ASN A 73 -0.43 29.66 -2.57
N PHE A 74 -0.86 28.54 -3.14
CA PHE A 74 -1.94 28.45 -4.12
C PHE A 74 -2.93 27.35 -3.71
N PRO A 75 -3.71 27.56 -2.64
CA PRO A 75 -4.70 26.58 -2.22
C PRO A 75 -5.75 26.37 -3.33
N GLN A 76 -6.27 25.15 -3.44
CA GLN A 76 -7.29 24.85 -4.42
C GLN A 76 -8.55 25.69 -4.20
N SER A 77 -9.02 26.33 -5.27
CA SER A 77 -10.34 26.94 -5.33
C SER A 77 -11.18 26.26 -6.40
N GLU A 78 -12.51 26.31 -6.26
CA GLU A 78 -13.48 25.81 -7.24
C GLU A 78 -13.38 26.52 -8.61
N GLU A 79 -12.62 27.62 -8.68
CA GLU A 79 -12.39 28.39 -9.90
C GLU A 79 -11.36 27.73 -10.83
N PHE A 80 -10.55 26.80 -10.30
CA PHE A 80 -9.56 26.06 -11.08
C PHE A 80 -10.08 24.69 -11.50
N SER A 81 -9.77 24.31 -12.74
CA SER A 81 -10.10 22.98 -13.25
C SER A 81 -9.48 21.88 -12.37
N GLN A 82 -10.24 20.80 -12.15
CA GLN A 82 -9.77 19.59 -11.49
C GLN A 82 -8.56 18.94 -12.20
N LEU A 83 -8.24 19.33 -13.44
CA LEU A 83 -7.02 18.88 -14.13
C LEU A 83 -5.74 19.59 -13.65
N ARG A 84 -5.85 20.63 -12.81
CA ARG A 84 -4.73 21.34 -12.19
C ARG A 84 -4.54 20.95 -10.71
N LEU A 85 -4.66 19.64 -10.46
CA LEU A 85 -4.11 18.92 -9.31
C LEU A 85 -2.67 19.32 -8.96
N ALA A 86 -2.40 20.04 -7.87
CA ALA A 86 -1.05 20.07 -7.27
C ALA A 86 -0.67 18.70 -6.65
N SER A 87 -1.69 17.87 -6.39
CA SER A 87 -1.64 16.55 -5.78
C SER A 87 -2.45 15.56 -6.60
N GLU A 88 -2.23 14.25 -6.43
CA GLU A 88 -3.29 13.29 -6.76
C GLU A 88 -4.55 13.71 -6.00
N GLY A 89 -5.57 14.11 -6.75
CA GLY A 89 -6.92 14.31 -6.25
C GLY A 89 -7.69 13.01 -6.35
N THR A 90 -8.83 12.94 -5.68
CA THR A 90 -9.79 11.86 -5.96
C THR A 90 -10.48 12.18 -7.28
N TYR A 91 -10.11 11.48 -8.35
CA TYR A 91 -10.76 11.59 -9.65
C TYR A 91 -11.18 10.21 -10.15
N ALA A 92 -12.27 10.18 -10.91
CA ALA A 92 -12.67 9.02 -11.70
C ALA A 92 -12.51 9.37 -13.17
N SER A 93 -11.87 8.48 -13.94
CA SER A 93 -11.80 8.61 -15.39
C SER A 93 -12.62 7.50 -16.04
N LEU A 94 -13.45 7.88 -17.01
CA LEU A 94 -14.23 6.94 -17.81
C LEU A 94 -13.70 6.97 -19.25
N ILE A 95 -13.27 5.82 -19.75
CA ILE A 95 -12.89 5.65 -21.15
C ILE A 95 -14.04 4.95 -21.87
N ILE A 96 -14.65 5.63 -22.83
CA ILE A 96 -15.77 5.11 -23.63
C ILE A 96 -15.23 4.72 -25.00
N THR A 97 -15.59 3.51 -25.45
CA THR A 97 -15.21 2.99 -26.76
C THR A 97 -16.41 2.42 -27.49
N ASP A 98 -16.39 2.42 -28.82
CA ASP A 98 -17.44 1.77 -29.61
C ASP A 98 -17.30 0.25 -29.54
N LEU A 99 -18.43 -0.45 -29.36
CA LEU A 99 -18.48 -1.91 -29.22
C LEU A 99 -18.03 -2.67 -30.47
N HIS A 100 -18.08 -2.03 -31.65
CA HIS A 100 -17.78 -2.63 -32.94
C HIS A 100 -16.55 -2.00 -33.60
N GLY A 101 -15.76 -1.21 -32.87
CA GLY A 101 -14.61 -0.48 -33.41
C GLY A 101 -14.98 0.56 -34.47
N LYS A 102 -16.22 1.03 -34.48
CA LYS A 102 -16.72 2.08 -35.37
C LYS A 102 -16.38 3.47 -34.86
N ASN A 103 -16.64 4.47 -35.69
CA ASN A 103 -16.40 5.87 -35.39
C ASN A 103 -17.29 6.38 -34.24
N ILE A 104 -16.68 6.99 -33.23
CA ILE A 104 -17.38 7.61 -32.10
C ILE A 104 -17.89 9.03 -32.42
N LEU A 105 -17.39 9.65 -33.50
CA LEU A 105 -17.81 10.99 -33.95
C LEU A 105 -19.10 10.92 -34.79
N THR A 106 -20.12 10.24 -34.28
CA THR A 106 -21.45 10.18 -34.88
C THR A 106 -22.47 10.80 -33.96
N GLU A 107 -23.56 11.35 -34.51
CA GLU A 107 -24.59 12.02 -33.72
C GLU A 107 -25.21 11.09 -32.66
N ALA A 108 -25.43 9.82 -33.01
CA ALA A 108 -25.95 8.81 -32.09
C ALA A 108 -25.01 8.58 -30.89
N ALA A 109 -23.72 8.31 -31.16
CA ALA A 109 -22.73 8.11 -30.11
C ALA A 109 -22.55 9.35 -29.23
N PHE A 110 -22.60 10.55 -29.82
CA PHE A 110 -22.48 11.81 -29.08
C PHE A 110 -23.66 12.02 -28.13
N LYS A 111 -24.88 11.65 -28.55
CA LYS A 111 -26.08 11.71 -27.71
C LYS A 111 -25.96 10.78 -26.50
N ASP A 112 -25.45 9.57 -26.69
CA ASP A 112 -25.24 8.60 -25.62
C ASP A 112 -24.17 9.09 -24.62
N ILE A 113 -23.09 9.70 -25.10
CA ILE A 113 -22.04 10.30 -24.26
C ILE A 113 -22.62 11.44 -23.41
N ILE A 114 -23.46 12.31 -23.97
CA ILE A 114 -24.11 13.40 -23.22
C ILE A 114 -25.04 12.85 -22.15
N GLU A 115 -25.78 11.78 -22.44
CA GLU A 115 -26.65 11.14 -21.46
C GLU A 115 -25.86 10.51 -20.31
N LEU A 116 -24.74 9.85 -20.61
CA LEU A 116 -23.81 9.35 -19.60
C LEU A 116 -23.22 10.47 -18.72
N ASP A 117 -22.79 11.58 -19.32
CA ASP A 117 -22.27 12.74 -18.59
C ASP A 117 -23.31 13.30 -17.60
N LYS A 118 -24.58 13.38 -18.01
CA LYS A 118 -25.68 13.80 -17.11
C LYS A 118 -25.88 12.84 -15.94
N GLN A 119 -25.81 11.53 -16.19
CA GLN A 119 -25.96 10.51 -15.15
C GLN A 119 -24.82 10.59 -14.12
N VAL A 120 -23.59 10.84 -14.58
CA VAL A 120 -22.42 11.00 -13.69
C VAL A 120 -22.54 12.28 -12.85
N LYS A 121 -23.01 13.39 -13.43
CA LYS A 121 -23.17 14.67 -12.73
C LYS A 121 -24.36 14.73 -11.78
N THR A 122 -25.33 13.84 -11.94
CA THR A 122 -26.54 13.80 -11.11
C THR A 122 -26.54 12.50 -10.31
N PRO A 123 -25.79 12.42 -9.21
CA PRO A 123 -25.76 11.22 -8.40
C PRO A 123 -27.17 10.94 -7.84
N LYS A 124 -27.59 9.67 -7.93
CA LYS A 124 -28.80 9.17 -7.24
C LYS A 124 -28.59 9.12 -5.74
#